data_AF-A0A9D6FRI1-F1
#
_entry.id   AF-A0A9D6FRI1-F1
#
_cell.length_a   1.000
_cell.length_b   1.000
_cell.length_c   1.000
_cell.angle_alpha   90.00
_cell.angle_beta   90.00
_cell.angle_gamma   90.00
#
_symmetry.space_group_name_H-M   'P 1'
#
loop_
_entity.id
_entity.type
_entity.pdbx_description
1 polymer ?
#
loop_
_entity_poly.entity_id
_entity_poly.type
_entity_poly.pdbx_seq_one_letter_code
_entity_poly.pdbx_strand_id
1 'polypeptide(L)'
;MKRLWLLPVALLAACGGQPSGAVRFMGGPRIRSADPDNRAAESYCLTCGTKAYIGISKCPNGKCQQKLTWSETYPCGFCGATGDCRACRVLDQAGSACFNCKGTGVITYEGRTPQCPQCKGTGKCGICAGSGKCDLCKGNKKLTKTEVEELVKKLDKKGGEEAKP
;
A
#
# COMPACT_ATOMS: atom_id res chain seq x y z
N MET A 1 59.17 26.84 16.46
CA MET A 1 57.71 27.00 16.25
C MET A 1 57.27 26.00 15.19
N LYS A 2 56.65 24.88 15.60
CA LYS A 2 56.25 23.77 14.71
C LYS A 2 54.88 24.07 14.11
N ARG A 3 54.80 24.23 12.78
CA ARG A 3 53.54 24.40 12.03
C ARG A 3 52.83 23.05 11.93
N LEU A 4 51.75 22.91 12.68
CA LEU A 4 50.81 21.78 12.60
C LEU A 4 49.90 22.01 11.38
N TRP A 5 50.10 21.26 10.30
CA TRP A 5 49.20 21.27 9.14
C TRP A 5 48.00 20.38 9.45
N LEU A 6 46.82 21.01 9.59
CA LEU A 6 45.54 20.34 9.66
C LEU A 6 45.19 19.78 8.27
N LEU A 7 45.12 18.45 8.16
CA LEU A 7 44.55 17.76 7.01
C LEU A 7 43.02 17.99 6.97
N PRO A 8 42.43 18.33 5.82
CA PRO A 8 40.99 18.38 5.68
C PRO A 8 40.43 16.96 5.61
N VAL A 9 39.60 16.62 6.60
CA VAL A 9 38.76 15.41 6.58
C VAL A 9 37.69 15.61 5.52
N ALA A 10 37.90 15.03 4.34
CA ALA A 10 36.87 14.91 3.32
C ALA A 10 35.83 13.89 3.77
N LEU A 11 34.74 14.37 4.39
CA LEU A 11 33.51 13.61 4.60
C LEU A 11 32.84 13.37 3.24
N LEU A 12 33.22 12.28 2.56
CA LEU A 12 32.42 11.72 1.48
C LEU A 12 31.18 11.07 2.11
N ALA A 13 30.09 11.83 2.18
CA ALA A 13 28.77 11.28 2.42
C ALA A 13 28.46 10.32 1.26
N ALA A 14 28.60 9.02 1.52
CA ALA A 14 28.06 7.97 0.69
C ALA A 14 26.52 8.04 0.74
N CYS A 15 25.94 8.99 0.01
CA CYS A 15 24.53 9.00 -0.28
C CYS A 15 24.25 7.80 -1.19
N GLY A 16 23.92 6.65 -0.58
CA GLY A 16 23.41 5.50 -1.30
C GLY A 16 22.30 5.96 -2.25
N GLY A 17 22.49 5.73 -3.55
CA GLY A 17 21.67 6.33 -4.59
C GLY A 17 20.18 6.08 -4.34
N GLN A 18 19.41 7.16 -4.25
CA GLN A 18 17.95 7.07 -4.15
C GLN A 18 17.40 6.27 -5.35
N PRO A 19 16.38 5.43 -5.14
CA PRO A 19 15.78 4.69 -6.24
C PRO A 19 15.25 5.65 -7.30
N SER A 20 15.65 5.42 -8.54
CA SER A 20 15.21 6.22 -9.70
C SER A 20 13.93 5.68 -10.32
N GLY A 21 13.50 4.47 -9.96
CA GLY A 21 12.14 3.95 -10.15
C GLY A 21 11.26 4.23 -8.95
N ALA A 22 10.00 4.59 -9.19
CA ALA A 22 9.04 4.92 -8.14
C ALA A 22 7.71 4.19 -8.35
N VAL A 23 6.95 4.06 -7.27
CA VAL A 23 5.64 3.41 -7.24
C VAL A 23 4.62 4.38 -6.67
N ARG A 24 3.46 4.47 -7.32
CA ARG A 24 2.29 5.19 -6.86
C ARG A 24 1.18 4.19 -6.57
N PHE A 25 0.68 4.20 -5.35
CA PHE A 25 -0.49 3.42 -4.99
C PHE A 25 -1.75 4.15 -5.45
N MET A 26 -2.67 3.41 -6.06
CA MET A 26 -3.91 3.92 -6.63
C MET A 26 -5.11 3.22 -6.00
N GLY A 27 -6.25 3.92 -5.99
CA GLY A 27 -7.46 3.47 -5.31
C GLY A 27 -7.41 3.64 -3.79
N GLY A 28 -8.53 3.33 -3.14
CA GLY A 28 -8.68 3.38 -1.69
C GLY A 28 -8.74 2.00 -1.06
N PRO A 29 -8.31 1.82 0.21
CA PRO A 29 -8.63 0.63 0.96
C PRO A 29 -10.14 0.51 1.20
N ARG A 30 -10.64 -0.72 1.26
CA ARG A 30 -12.05 -0.99 1.58
C ARG A 30 -12.38 -0.49 2.99
N ILE A 31 -13.52 0.17 3.12
CA ILE A 31 -14.08 0.56 4.43
C ILE A 31 -15.20 -0.40 4.82
N ARG A 32 -15.99 -0.84 3.83
CA ARG A 32 -17.06 -1.83 3.98
C ARG A 32 -16.72 -3.10 3.22
N SER A 33 -17.20 -4.25 3.69
CA SER A 33 -16.95 -5.55 3.02
C SER A 33 -17.60 -5.65 1.65
N ALA A 34 -18.64 -4.85 1.38
CA ALA A 34 -19.26 -4.72 0.07
C ALA A 34 -18.51 -3.79 -0.90
N ASP A 35 -17.56 -2.97 -0.41
CA ASP A 35 -16.82 -2.07 -1.30
C ASP A 35 -15.88 -2.90 -2.19
N PRO A 36 -15.84 -2.66 -3.52
CA PRO A 36 -14.94 -3.37 -4.42
C PRO A 36 -13.48 -3.08 -4.05
N ASP A 37 -12.62 -4.09 -4.18
CA ASP A 37 -11.18 -3.89 -3.98
C ASP A 37 -10.56 -3.26 -5.23
N ASN A 38 -10.43 -1.94 -5.19
CA ASN A 38 -9.83 -1.14 -6.27
C ASN A 38 -8.37 -0.76 -5.99
N ARG A 39 -7.73 -1.41 -5.02
CA ARG A 39 -6.32 -1.18 -4.70
C ARG A 39 -5.44 -1.67 -5.85
N ALA A 40 -4.62 -0.76 -6.35
CA ALA A 40 -3.68 -1.00 -7.43
C ALA A 40 -2.39 -0.21 -7.21
N ALA A 41 -1.38 -0.47 -8.02
CA ALA A 41 -0.16 0.33 -8.04
C ALA A 41 0.25 0.61 -9.48
N GLU A 42 0.97 1.70 -9.68
CA GLU A 42 1.65 2.02 -10.94
C GLU A 42 3.12 2.27 -10.64
N SER A 43 4.00 1.75 -11.48
CA SER A 43 5.43 1.99 -11.41
C SER A 43 5.92 2.84 -12.58
N TYR A 44 6.84 3.76 -12.31
CA TYR A 44 7.30 4.75 -13.29
C TYR A 44 8.75 5.19 -13.03
N CYS A 45 9.39 5.73 -14.07
CA CYS A 45 10.67 6.41 -13.95
C CYS A 45 10.47 7.75 -13.22
N LEU A 46 11.14 7.95 -12.10
CA LEU A 46 11.03 9.18 -11.29
C LEU A 46 11.57 10.40 -12.04
N THR A 47 12.47 10.20 -13.00
CA THR A 47 13.11 11.31 -13.75
C THR A 47 12.20 11.91 -14.83
N CYS A 48 11.38 11.09 -15.50
CA CYS A 48 10.61 11.53 -16.66
C CYS A 48 9.12 11.15 -16.60
N GLY A 49 8.67 10.48 -15.55
CA GLY A 49 7.29 10.06 -15.35
C GLY A 49 6.81 8.91 -16.24
N THR A 50 7.64 8.44 -17.18
CA THR A 50 7.26 7.33 -18.06
C THR A 50 7.00 6.06 -17.24
N LYS A 51 5.87 5.40 -17.50
CA LYS A 51 5.54 4.09 -16.94
C LYS A 51 6.68 3.10 -17.19
N ALA A 52 7.10 2.40 -16.15
CA ALA A 52 8.24 1.51 -16.16
C ALA A 52 7.94 0.34 -15.24
N TYR A 53 8.16 -0.90 -15.68
CA TYR A 53 7.92 -2.07 -14.84
C TYR A 53 9.01 -2.22 -13.78
N ILE A 54 8.61 -2.63 -12.58
CA ILE A 54 9.56 -2.95 -11.52
C ILE A 54 10.52 -4.05 -12.02
N GLY A 55 11.82 -3.86 -11.78
CA GLY A 55 12.87 -4.79 -12.18
C GLY A 55 13.59 -4.45 -13.49
N ILE A 56 13.03 -3.59 -14.35
CA ILE A 56 13.78 -3.12 -15.53
C ILE A 56 14.86 -2.11 -15.10
N SER A 57 16.02 -2.16 -15.74
CA SER A 57 17.17 -1.31 -15.41
C SER A 57 17.32 -0.09 -16.32
N LYS A 58 16.53 0.00 -17.40
CA LYS A 58 16.56 1.09 -18.38
C LYS A 58 15.16 1.69 -18.54
N CYS A 59 15.07 3.01 -18.66
CA CYS A 59 13.80 3.68 -18.89
C CYS A 59 13.25 3.36 -20.29
N PRO A 60 11.97 2.99 -20.43
CA PRO A 60 11.43 2.48 -21.69
C PRO A 60 11.18 3.55 -22.76
N ASN A 61 11.20 4.84 -22.42
CA ASN A 61 10.97 5.91 -23.40
C ASN A 61 12.14 6.18 -24.37
N GLY A 62 13.30 5.51 -24.19
CA GLY A 62 14.49 5.67 -25.02
C GLY A 62 15.23 7.02 -24.91
N LYS A 63 14.57 8.07 -24.40
CA LYS A 63 15.12 9.42 -24.22
C LYS A 63 15.82 9.57 -22.87
N CYS A 64 15.26 8.97 -21.82
CA CYS A 64 15.81 9.02 -20.48
C CYS A 64 16.89 7.93 -20.35
N GLN A 65 18.14 8.37 -20.24
CA GLN A 65 19.31 7.48 -20.09
C GLN A 65 19.53 7.03 -18.63
N GLN A 66 18.67 7.45 -17.70
CA GLN A 66 18.81 7.13 -16.29
C GLN A 66 18.67 5.62 -16.08
N LYS A 67 19.66 5.03 -15.40
CA LYS A 67 19.56 3.65 -14.92
C LYS A 67 18.48 3.58 -13.85
N LEU A 68 17.50 2.70 -14.04
CA LEU A 68 16.43 2.46 -13.09
C LEU A 68 16.91 1.52 -11.98
N THR A 69 16.75 1.97 -10.74
CA THR A 69 16.91 1.18 -9.53
C THR A 69 15.58 1.17 -8.77
N TRP A 70 15.27 0.03 -8.15
CA TRP A 70 13.99 -0.22 -7.49
C TRP A 70 14.24 -0.61 -6.05
N SER A 71 13.32 -0.26 -5.16
CA SER A 71 13.39 -0.67 -3.75
C SER A 71 12.95 -2.13 -3.58
N GLU A 72 13.55 -2.82 -2.60
CA GLU A 72 13.09 -4.14 -2.16
C GLU A 72 11.83 -4.07 -1.29
N THR A 73 11.59 -2.90 -0.66
CA THR A 73 10.37 -2.65 0.13
C THR A 73 9.80 -1.26 -0.12
N TYR A 74 8.47 -1.15 -0.07
CA TYR A 74 7.74 0.09 -0.29
C TYR A 74 6.88 0.39 0.93
N PRO A 75 6.80 1.65 1.41
CA PRO A 75 5.82 2.02 2.42
C PRO A 75 4.41 1.65 1.93
N CYS A 76 3.61 1.01 2.79
CA CYS A 76 2.27 0.59 2.41
C CYS A 76 1.36 1.82 2.25
N GLY A 77 1.09 2.22 1.00
CA GLY A 77 0.28 3.40 0.68
C GLY A 77 -1.16 3.31 1.21
N PHE A 78 -1.73 2.11 1.27
CA PHE A 78 -3.13 1.92 1.68
C PHE A 78 -3.40 2.12 3.17
N CYS A 79 -2.41 1.89 4.02
CA CYS A 79 -2.49 2.23 5.43
C CYS A 79 -1.69 3.49 5.80
N GLY A 80 -1.05 4.16 4.83
CA GLY A 80 -0.13 5.28 5.08
C GLY A 80 1.01 4.90 6.01
N ALA A 81 1.55 3.68 5.85
CA ALA A 81 2.60 3.10 6.70
C ALA A 81 2.29 3.02 8.21
N THR A 82 1.03 3.13 8.62
CA THR A 82 0.64 2.94 10.03
C THR A 82 0.62 1.47 10.43
N GLY A 83 0.28 0.59 9.49
CA GLY A 83 0.07 -0.84 9.74
C GLY A 83 -1.34 -1.17 10.24
N ASP A 84 -2.17 -0.16 10.50
CA ASP A 84 -3.51 -0.35 11.02
C ASP A 84 -4.54 -0.56 9.91
N CYS A 85 -5.62 -1.27 10.25
CA CYS A 85 -6.77 -1.41 9.38
C CYS A 85 -7.41 -0.03 9.16
N ARG A 86 -7.51 0.41 7.90
CA ARG A 86 -8.11 1.71 7.59
C ARG A 86 -9.58 1.79 8.02
N ALA A 87 -10.35 0.72 7.82
CA ALA A 87 -11.75 0.66 8.25
C ALA A 87 -11.86 0.87 9.77
N CYS A 88 -11.05 0.16 10.56
CA CYS A 88 -11.07 0.32 12.02
C CYS A 88 -10.70 1.74 12.46
N ARG A 89 -9.72 2.37 11.81
CA ARG A 89 -9.30 3.74 12.14
C ARG A 89 -10.35 4.78 11.74
N VAL A 90 -10.96 4.65 10.56
CA VAL A 90 -11.91 5.63 10.03
C VAL A 90 -13.26 5.55 10.76
N LEU A 91 -13.68 4.34 11.15
CA LEU A 91 -14.95 4.11 11.82
C LEU A 91 -14.83 4.13 13.36
N ASP A 92 -13.66 4.52 13.88
CA ASP A 92 -13.32 4.53 15.31
C ASP A 92 -13.71 3.22 16.03
N GLN A 93 -13.43 2.09 15.38
CA GLN A 93 -13.73 0.77 15.92
C GLN A 93 -12.61 0.36 16.87
N ALA A 94 -12.62 0.90 18.09
CA ALA A 94 -11.80 0.40 19.18
C ALA A 94 -11.98 -1.13 19.30
N GLY A 95 -10.87 -1.88 19.32
CA GLY A 95 -10.89 -3.34 19.46
C GLY A 95 -11.26 -4.15 18.20
N SER A 96 -11.35 -3.54 17.02
CA SER A 96 -11.60 -4.26 15.75
C SER A 96 -12.94 -4.99 15.66
N ALA A 97 -13.90 -4.63 16.51
CA ALA A 97 -15.28 -5.09 16.46
C ALA A 97 -15.97 -4.57 15.19
N CYS A 98 -16.93 -5.32 14.63
CA CYS A 98 -17.73 -4.88 13.50
C CYS A 98 -18.53 -3.62 13.85
N PHE A 99 -18.45 -2.59 13.03
CA PHE A 99 -19.07 -1.29 13.29
C PHE A 99 -20.59 -1.38 13.34
N ASN A 100 -21.17 -2.20 12.46
CA ASN A 100 -22.62 -2.30 12.28
C ASN A 100 -23.32 -3.05 13.43
N CYS A 101 -22.69 -4.08 13.98
CA CYS A 101 -23.24 -4.85 15.10
C CYS A 101 -22.51 -4.61 16.43
N LYS A 102 -21.58 -3.65 16.48
CA LYS A 102 -20.80 -3.31 17.68
C LYS A 102 -20.18 -4.53 18.40
N GLY A 103 -19.77 -5.55 17.63
CA GLY A 103 -19.17 -6.76 18.20
C GLY A 103 -20.12 -7.93 18.44
N THR A 104 -21.45 -7.73 18.42
CA THR A 104 -22.41 -8.78 18.81
C THR A 104 -22.57 -9.87 17.74
N GLY A 105 -22.23 -9.58 16.49
CA GLY A 105 -22.45 -10.49 15.36
C GLY A 105 -23.87 -10.44 14.79
N VAL A 106 -24.80 -9.74 15.43
CA VAL A 106 -26.22 -9.67 15.04
C VAL A 106 -26.72 -8.23 15.01
N ILE A 107 -27.81 -7.96 14.31
CA ILE A 107 -28.48 -6.66 14.33
C ILE A 107 -29.92 -6.89 14.78
N THR A 108 -30.42 -6.09 15.72
CA THR A 108 -31.81 -6.18 16.17
C THR A 108 -32.65 -5.13 15.46
N TYR A 109 -33.70 -5.56 14.75
CA TYR A 109 -34.65 -4.68 14.09
C TYR A 109 -36.04 -5.35 14.07
N GLU A 110 -37.09 -4.62 14.42
CA GLU A 110 -38.49 -5.11 14.47
C GLU A 110 -38.65 -6.44 15.24
N GLY A 111 -37.94 -6.59 16.37
CA GLY A 111 -38.01 -7.81 17.21
C GLY A 111 -37.31 -9.04 16.63
N ARG A 112 -36.65 -8.92 15.48
CA ARG A 112 -35.82 -9.98 14.88
C ARG A 112 -34.34 -9.70 15.14
N THR A 113 -33.55 -10.77 15.25
CA THR A 113 -32.10 -10.73 15.51
C THR A 113 -31.32 -11.49 14.42
N PRO A 114 -31.39 -11.06 13.14
CA PRO A 114 -30.60 -11.68 12.08
C PRO A 114 -29.09 -11.51 12.28
N GLN A 115 -28.32 -12.40 11.64
CA GLN A 115 -26.87 -12.24 11.53
C GLN A 115 -26.51 -10.93 10.82
N CYS A 116 -25.50 -10.24 11.34
CA CYS A 116 -25.00 -9.02 10.72
C CYS A 116 -24.38 -9.34 9.35
N PRO A 117 -24.90 -8.78 8.24
CA PRO A 117 -24.42 -9.12 6.89
C PRO A 117 -22.98 -8.67 6.66
N GLN A 118 -22.54 -7.64 7.38
CA GLN A 118 -21.19 -7.08 7.22
C GLN A 118 -20.09 -7.99 7.77
N CYS A 119 -20.33 -8.61 8.93
CA CYS A 119 -19.39 -9.51 9.58
C CYS A 119 -19.80 -10.98 9.52
N LYS A 120 -20.92 -11.29 8.86
CA LYS A 120 -21.49 -12.64 8.72
C LYS A 120 -21.58 -13.38 10.05
N GLY A 121 -22.10 -12.72 11.09
CA GLY A 121 -22.24 -13.32 12.42
C GLY A 121 -20.99 -13.25 13.31
N THR A 122 -19.80 -12.95 12.77
CA THR A 122 -18.55 -13.06 13.55
C THR A 122 -18.34 -11.98 14.61
N GLY A 123 -19.09 -10.87 14.52
CA GLY A 123 -18.87 -9.69 15.37
C GLY A 123 -17.58 -8.94 15.08
N LYS A 124 -16.72 -9.41 14.18
CA LYS A 124 -15.41 -8.82 13.89
C LYS A 124 -15.44 -7.90 12.68
N CYS A 125 -14.51 -6.95 12.60
CA CYS A 125 -14.33 -6.12 11.41
C CYS A 125 -14.08 -7.03 10.18
N GLY A 126 -14.96 -6.95 9.19
CA GLY A 126 -14.92 -7.81 8.00
C GLY A 126 -13.72 -7.54 7.08
N ILE A 127 -13.05 -6.39 7.23
CA ILE A 127 -11.88 -6.04 6.41
C ILE A 127 -10.60 -6.68 6.95
N CYS A 128 -10.36 -6.57 8.27
CA CYS A 128 -9.15 -7.11 8.91
C CYS A 128 -9.40 -8.40 9.69
N ALA A 129 -10.59 -8.99 9.58
CA ALA A 129 -11.03 -10.17 10.34
C ALA A 129 -10.81 -10.04 11.86
N GLY A 130 -10.94 -8.82 12.41
CA GLY A 130 -10.73 -8.54 13.83
C GLY A 130 -9.26 -8.37 14.27
N SER A 131 -8.28 -8.47 13.37
CA SER A 131 -6.86 -8.26 13.73
C SER A 131 -6.50 -6.80 14.06
N GLY A 132 -7.30 -5.84 13.58
CA GLY A 132 -6.99 -4.41 13.65
C GLY A 132 -5.82 -3.98 12.75
N LYS A 133 -5.21 -4.91 12.03
CA LYS A 133 -4.07 -4.65 11.15
C LYS A 133 -4.51 -4.46 9.71
N CYS A 134 -3.71 -3.73 8.95
CA CYS A 134 -3.88 -3.59 7.51
C CYS A 134 -3.92 -4.99 6.89
N ASP A 135 -4.98 -5.28 6.14
CA ASP A 135 -5.21 -6.57 5.51
C ASP A 135 -4.20 -6.86 4.38
N LEU A 136 -3.53 -5.82 3.88
CA LEU A 136 -2.53 -5.94 2.83
C LEU A 136 -1.12 -6.17 3.41
N CYS A 137 -0.59 -5.23 4.20
CA CYS A 137 0.77 -5.38 4.76
C CYS A 137 0.82 -6.16 6.08
N LYS A 138 -0.32 -6.65 6.58
CA LYS A 138 -0.45 -7.43 7.82
C LYS A 138 0.15 -6.75 9.07
N GLY A 139 0.21 -5.42 9.07
CA GLY A 139 0.81 -4.64 10.16
C GLY A 139 2.29 -4.29 9.98
N ASN A 140 2.96 -4.83 8.97
CA ASN A 140 4.39 -4.61 8.72
C ASN A 140 4.74 -3.21 8.20
N LYS A 141 3.72 -2.37 7.93
CA LYS A 141 3.84 -0.98 7.44
C LYS A 141 4.48 -0.84 6.05
N LYS A 142 5.07 -1.91 5.51
CA LYS A 142 5.72 -2.00 4.21
C LYS A 142 5.16 -3.18 3.41
N LEU A 143 5.30 -3.09 2.10
CA LEU A 143 5.09 -4.17 1.15
C LEU A 143 6.43 -4.53 0.53
N THR A 144 6.66 -5.81 0.30
CA THR A 144 7.78 -6.32 -0.49
C THR A 144 7.62 -5.90 -1.95
N LYS A 145 8.73 -5.90 -2.68
CA LYS A 145 8.74 -5.70 -4.13
C LYS A 145 7.75 -6.60 -4.85
N THR A 146 7.71 -7.89 -4.52
CA THR A 146 6.79 -8.86 -5.12
C THR A 146 5.31 -8.52 -4.88
N GLU A 147 4.94 -8.13 -3.66
CA GLU A 147 3.57 -7.71 -3.35
C GLU A 147 3.16 -6.46 -4.14
N VAL A 148 4.10 -5.53 -4.37
CA VAL A 148 3.85 -4.35 -5.20
C VAL A 148 3.73 -4.70 -6.68
N GLU A 149 4.57 -5.60 -7.20
CA GLU A 149 4.47 -6.10 -8.57
C GLU A 149 3.10 -6.73 -8.86
N GLU A 150 2.53 -7.46 -7.90
CA GLU A 150 1.18 -8.00 -8.02
C GLU A 150 0.11 -6.90 -8.12
N LEU A 151 0.26 -5.80 -7.36
CA LEU A 151 -0.64 -4.64 -7.44
C LEU A 151 -0.51 -3.91 -8.79
N VAL A 152 0.70 -3.84 -9.36
CA VAL A 152 0.92 -3.28 -10.70
C VAL A 152 0.22 -4.13 -11.76
N LYS A 153 0.40 -5.46 -11.71
CA LYS A 153 -0.26 -6.39 -12.64
C LYS A 153 -1.79 -6.31 -12.58
N LYS A 154 -2.38 -6.05 -11.41
CA LYS A 154 -3.84 -5.85 -11.27
C LYS A 154 -4.32 -4.64 -12.06
N LEU A 155 -3.56 -3.55 -12.10
CA LEU A 155 -3.92 -2.35 -12.86
C LEU A 155 -3.90 -2.63 -14.36
N ASP A 156 -2.86 -3.32 -14.84
CA ASP A 156 -2.69 -3.63 -16.26
C ASP A 156 -3.81 -4.53 -16.79
N LYS A 157 -4.26 -5.50 -15.98
CA LYS A 157 -5.40 -6.36 -16.32
C LYS A 157 -6.71 -5.56 -16.45
N LYS A 158 -7.00 -4.68 -15.48
CA LYS A 158 -8.19 -3.82 -15.53
C LYS A 158 -8.19 -2.90 -16.74
N GLY A 159 -7.04 -2.31 -17.09
CA GLY A 159 -6.90 -1.47 -18.27
C GLY A 159 -7.02 -2.21 -19.61
N GLY A 160 -6.82 -3.53 -19.64
CA GLY A 160 -7.03 -4.37 -20.82
C GLY A 160 -8.48 -4.83 -21.01
N GLU A 161 -9.25 -4.95 -19.93
CA GLU A 161 -10.68 -5.35 -19.98
C GLU A 161 -11.61 -4.17 -20.30
N GLU A 162 -11.25 -2.93 -19.94
CA GLU A 162 -12.00 -1.71 -20.27
C GLU A 162 -11.77 -1.21 -21.72
N ALA A 163 -10.88 -1.86 -22.47
CA ALA A 163 -10.53 -1.50 -23.86
C ALA A 163 -11.22 -2.38 -24.92
N LYS A 164 -12.29 -3.10 -24.54
CA LYS A 164 -13.13 -3.84 -25.49
C LYS A 164 -14.43 -3.06 -25.73
N PRO A 165 -14.69 -2.54 -26.95
CA PRO A 165 -15.90 -1.79 -27.27
C PRO A 165 -17.16 -2.64 -27.15
#